data_AF-A0A3D3LKE5-F1
#
_entry.id   AF-A0A3D3LKE5-F1
#
_cell.length_a   1.000
_cell.length_b   1.000
_cell.length_c   1.000
_cell.angle_alpha   90.00
_cell.angle_beta   90.00
_cell.angle_gamma   90.00
#
_symmetry.space_group_name_H-M   'P 1'
#
loop_
_entity.id
_entity.type
_entity.pdbx_description
1 polymer ?
#
loop_
_entity_poly.entity_id
_entity_poly.type
_entity_poly.pdbx_seq_one_letter_code
_entity_poly.pdbx_strand_id
1 'polypeptide(L)' 'LLADGHLDVVIEQGLQAYDIQALIPIISAAGGQVSDWQGNTPIEGGEVLACGDANLHAQIIGLIKRLKRS' A
#
# COMPACT_ATOMS: atom_id res chain seq x y z
N LEU A 1 14.75 7.23 -3.86
CA LEU A 1 13.95 8.46 -3.66
C LEU A 1 12.77 8.02 -2.82
N LEU A 2 12.89 8.06 -1.49
CA LEU A 2 11.98 7.35 -0.56
C LEU A 2 11.98 7.95 0.86
N ALA A 3 12.68 9.07 1.08
CA ALA A 3 13.01 9.54 2.43
C ALA A 3 13.04 11.08 2.55
N ASP A 4 12.17 11.79 1.82
CA ASP A 4 12.13 13.27 1.86
C ASP A 4 10.74 13.84 2.22
N GLY A 5 9.88 13.05 2.88
CA GLY A 5 8.68 13.58 3.55
C GLY A 5 7.55 14.09 2.64
N HIS A 6 7.65 13.92 1.32
CA HIS A 6 6.61 14.34 0.37
C HIS A 6 6.11 13.16 -0.47
N LEU A 7 5.19 12.38 0.14
CA LEU A 7 4.17 11.57 -0.52
C LEU A 7 4.67 10.53 -1.56
N ASP A 8 5.07 9.33 -1.08
CA ASP A 8 5.17 8.14 -1.93
C ASP A 8 3.91 7.29 -1.76
N VAL A 9 3.04 7.33 -2.77
CA VAL A 9 1.95 6.36 -2.95
C VAL A 9 2.40 5.38 -4.02
N VAL A 10 2.58 4.12 -3.65
CA VAL A 10 2.85 3.04 -4.59
C VAL A 10 1.60 2.20 -4.72
N ILE A 11 1.07 2.12 -5.94
CA ILE A 11 -0.03 1.23 -6.31
C ILE A 11 0.52 0.28 -7.36
N GLU A 12 0.63 -0.99 -7.02
CA GLU A 12 1.17 -2.00 -7.92
C GLU A 12 0.21 -3.19 -8.02
N GLN A 13 0.10 -3.73 -9.23
CA GLN A 13 -0.64 -4.94 -9.53
C GLN A 13 0.35 -5.99 -10.03
N GLY A 14 0.27 -7.20 -9.47
CA GLY A 14 1.12 -8.33 -9.86
C GLY A 14 2.44 -8.41 -9.09
N LEU A 15 2.57 -7.70 -7.98
CA LEU A 15 3.73 -7.80 -7.09
C LEU A 15 3.84 -9.23 -6.56
N GLN A 16 5.04 -9.79 -6.55
CA GLN A 16 5.25 -11.15 -6.09
C GLN A 16 5.23 -11.21 -4.55
N ALA A 17 4.79 -12.33 -4.00
CA ALA A 17 4.72 -12.54 -2.55
C ALA A 17 6.08 -12.31 -1.85
N TYR A 18 7.19 -12.70 -2.49
CA TYR A 18 8.53 -12.53 -1.93
C TYR A 18 8.95 -11.05 -1.83
N ASP A 19 8.59 -10.23 -2.81
CA ASP A 19 8.90 -8.80 -2.82
C ASP A 19 8.12 -8.07 -1.74
N ILE A 20 6.80 -8.31 -1.68
CA ILE A 20 5.95 -7.59 -0.72
C ILE A 20 6.27 -7.96 0.73
N GLN A 21 6.58 -9.22 1.00
CA GLN A 21 6.97 -9.67 2.34
C GLN A 21 8.25 -8.99 2.82
N ALA A 22 9.19 -8.70 1.91
CA ALA A 22 10.41 -7.95 2.22
C ALA A 22 10.12 -6.46 2.44
N LEU A 23 9.17 -5.88 1.69
CA LEU A 23 8.85 -4.45 1.73
C LEU A 23 7.97 -4.05 2.92
N ILE A 24 7.04 -4.92 3.36
CA ILE A 24 6.15 -4.64 4.50
C ILE A 24 6.90 -4.11 5.73
N PRO A 25 7.92 -4.80 6.28
CA PRO A 25 8.61 -4.32 7.48
C PRO A 25 9.37 -3.01 7.24
N ILE A 26 9.88 -2.77 6.02
CA ILE A 26 10.61 -1.54 5.67
C ILE A 26 9.65 -0.35 5.64
N ILE A 27 8.50 -0.50 4.97
CA ILE A 27 7.46 0.53 4.87
C ILE A 27 6.91 0.86 6.27
N SER A 28 6.60 -0.16 7.06
CA SER A 28 6.11 0.04 8.43
C SER A 28 7.15 0.70 9.34
N ALA A 29 8.43 0.34 9.22
CA ALA A 29 9.51 0.98 9.98
C ALA A 29 9.71 2.46 9.61
N ALA A 30 9.40 2.84 8.36
CA ALA A 30 9.38 4.22 7.91
C ALA A 30 8.12 5.00 8.35
N GLY A 31 7.19 4.37 9.06
CA GLY A 31 5.92 4.97 9.48
C GLY A 31 4.82 4.92 8.42
N GLY A 32 5.05 4.23 7.30
CA GLY A 32 4.07 4.04 6.25
C GLY A 32 3.07 2.92 6.53
N GLN A 33 1.96 2.94 5.80
CA GLN A 33 0.91 1.94 5.80
C GLN A 33 0.94 1.17 4.47
N VAL A 34 0.78 -0.15 4.55
CA VAL A 34 0.68 -1.03 3.39
C VAL A 34 -0.54 -1.94 3.55
N SER A 35 -1.32 -2.12 2.48
CA SER A 35 -2.45 -3.06 2.43
C SER A 35 -2.72 -3.57 1.02
N ASP A 36 -3.54 -4.60 0.90
CA ASP A 36 -4.25 -4.88 -0.35
C ASP A 36 -5.32 -3.82 -0.60
N TRP A 37 -5.99 -3.87 -1.76
CA TRP A 37 -7.07 -2.91 -2.07
C TRP A 37 -8.33 -3.06 -1.22
N GLN A 38 -8.43 -4.12 -0.42
CA GLN A 38 -9.51 -4.33 0.54
C GLN A 38 -9.16 -3.78 1.94
N GLY A 39 -7.89 -3.48 2.19
CA GLY A 39 -7.36 -3.00 3.46
C GLY A 39 -6.71 -4.08 4.33
N ASN A 40 -6.52 -5.31 3.83
CA ASN A 40 -5.86 -6.38 4.56
C ASN A 40 -4.34 -6.39 4.31
N THR A 41 -3.57 -7.11 5.12
CA THR A 41 -2.13 -7.28 4.90
C THR A 41 -1.87 -8.05 3.59
N PRO A 42 -1.06 -7.52 2.64
CA PRO A 42 -0.92 -8.10 1.31
C PRO A 42 0.21 -9.13 1.25
N ILE A 43 0.18 -10.17 2.10
CA ILE A 43 1.26 -11.18 2.22
C ILE A 43 1.45 -12.00 0.94
N GLU A 44 0.36 -12.23 0.20
CA GLU A 44 0.34 -13.02 -1.03
C GLU A 44 0.75 -12.19 -2.27
N GLY A 45 0.98 -10.89 -2.11
CA GLY A 45 1.23 -9.97 -3.23
C GLY A 45 -0.03 -9.67 -4.03
N GLY A 46 0.13 -9.46 -5.34
CA GLY A 46 -0.97 -9.10 -6.23
C GLY A 46 -1.27 -7.60 -6.20
N GLU A 47 -2.42 -7.22 -5.63
CA GLU A 47 -2.88 -5.84 -5.51
C GLU A 47 -2.33 -5.22 -4.24
N VAL A 48 -1.39 -4.28 -4.34
CA VAL A 48 -0.76 -3.63 -3.19
C VAL A 48 -0.94 -2.12 -3.27
N LEU A 49 -1.25 -1.53 -2.12
CA LEU A 49 -1.21 -0.10 -1.85
C LEU A 49 -0.22 0.14 -0.71
N ALA A 50 0.80 0.95 -0.95
CA ALA A 50 1.68 1.47 0.09
C ALA A 50 1.62 3.00 0.11
N CYS A 51 1.57 3.58 1.30
CA CYS A 51 1.45 5.02 1.52
C CYS A 51 2.31 5.43 2.72
N GLY A 52 3.04 6.53 2.60
CA GLY A 52 3.76 7.11 3.74
C GLY A 52 2.87 7.74 4.83
N ASP A 53 1.59 8.00 4.53
CA ASP A 53 0.61 8.58 5.47
C ASP A 53 -0.64 7.70 5.60
N ALA A 54 -1.05 7.42 6.83
CA ALA A 54 -2.17 6.53 7.13
C ALA A 54 -3.54 7.13 6.76
N ASN A 55 -3.72 8.45 6.85
CA ASN A 55 -4.97 9.10 6.48
C ASN A 55 -5.17 9.09 4.96
N LEU A 56 -4.10 9.27 4.20
CA LEU A 56 -4.10 9.15 2.74
C LEU A 56 -4.38 7.71 2.31
N HIS A 57 -3.75 6.73 2.96
CA HIS A 57 -4.02 5.32 2.72
C HIS A 57 -5.51 5.00 2.87
N ALA A 58 -6.14 5.45 3.96
CA ALA A 58 -7.57 5.23 4.22
C ALA A 58 -8.46 5.89 3.14
N GLN A 59 -8.12 7.10 2.69
CA GLN A 59 -8.85 7.79 1.63
C GLN A 59 -8.76 7.03 0.29
N ILE A 60 -7.57 6.55 -0.07
CA ILE A 60 -7.34 5.80 -1.32
C ILE A 60 -8.08 4.47 -1.30
N ILE A 61 -8.06 3.73 -0.18
CA ILE A 61 -8.87 2.50 -0.02
C ILE A 61 -10.36 2.79 -0.20
N GLY A 62 -10.86 3.89 0.36
CA GLY A 62 -12.24 4.33 0.15
C GLY A 62 -12.56 4.58 -1.33
N LEU A 63 -11.65 5.22 -2.06
CA LEU A 63 -11.80 5.49 -3.48
C LEU A 63 -11.79 4.21 -4.32
N ILE A 64 -10.83 3.31 -4.09
CA ILE A 64 -10.71 2.03 -4.80
C ILE A 64 -11.97 1.18 -4.59
N LYS A 65 -12.46 1.09 -3.35
CA LYS A 65 -13.70 0.36 -3.02
C LYS A 65 -14.93 0.94 -3.73
N ARG A 66 -14.97 2.26 -3.96
CA ARG A 66 -16.05 2.90 -4.71
C ARG A 66 -15.97 2.59 -6.20
N LEU A 67 -14.77 2.58 -6.79
CA LEU A 67 -14.56 2.30 -8.21
C LEU A 67 -14.85 0.84 -8.58
N LYS A 68 -14.50 -0.13 -7.72
CA LYS A 68 -14.78 -1.56 -7.93
C LYS A 68 -16.26 -1.95 -7.76
N ARG A 69 -17.12 -1.04 -7.28
CA ARG A 69 -18.57 -1.28 -7.08
C ARG A 69 -19.45 -0.79 -8.23
N SER A 70 -18.87 -0.15 -9.25
CA SER A 70 -19.54 0.27 -10.48
C SER A 70 -19.30 -0.72 -11.61
#